data_AF-A0A0V8QGH5-F1
#
_entry.id   AF-A0A0V8QGH5-F1
#
_cell.length_a   1.000
_cell.length_b   1.000
_cell.length_c   1.000
_cell.angle_alpha   90.00
_cell.angle_beta   90.00
_cell.angle_gamma   90.00
#
_symmetry.space_group_name_H-M   'P 1'
#
loop_
_entity.id
_entity.type
_entity.pdbx_description
1 polymer ?
#
loop_
_entity_poly.entity_id
_entity_poly.type
_entity_poly.pdbx_seq_one_letter_code
_entity_poly.pdbx_strand_id
1 'polypeptide(L)' 'MSFFNSMGKVAVACGKHIIEDAEKRNKRILKYKDRNNKYDDQKLMEKYRHSSGEEKIACAMLLKERGYGND' A
#
# COMPACT_ATOMS: atom_id res chain seq x y z
N MET A 1 14.00 -5.39 -10.94
CA MET A 1 13.29 -5.74 -9.69
C MET A 1 12.97 -4.51 -8.82
N SER A 2 12.37 -3.43 -9.37
CA SER A 2 12.20 -2.16 -8.63
C SER A 2 10.87 -2.02 -7.87
N PHE A 3 9.83 -2.75 -8.29
CA PHE A 3 8.49 -2.66 -7.70
C PHE A 3 8.41 -3.24 -6.28
N PHE A 4 8.82 -4.50 -6.10
CA PHE A 4 8.80 -5.17 -4.80
C PHE A 4 9.75 -4.53 -3.78
N ASN A 5 10.89 -3.99 -4.22
CA ASN A 5 11.81 -3.27 -3.33
C ASN A 5 11.19 -1.96 -2.79
N SER A 6 10.44 -1.23 -3.63
CA SER A 6 9.66 -0.07 -3.18
C SER A 6 8.51 -0.49 -2.26
N MET A 7 7.85 -1.61 -2.55
CA MET A 7 6.74 -2.13 -1.73
C MET A 7 7.22 -2.61 -0.37
N GLY A 8 8.36 -3.30 -0.29
CA GLY A 8 9.01 -3.70 0.96
C GLY A 8 9.38 -2.51 1.83
N LYS A 9 9.96 -1.44 1.26
CA LYS A 9 10.23 -0.20 1.99
C LYS A 9 8.97 0.45 2.56
N VAL A 10 7.88 0.48 1.77
CA VAL A 10 6.59 1.03 2.21
C VAL A 10 5.96 0.16 3.31
N ALA A 11 6.00 -1.16 3.16
CA ALA A 11 5.51 -2.10 4.16
C ALA A 11 6.30 -2.01 5.47
N VAL A 12 7.62 -1.86 5.41
CA VAL A 12 8.48 -1.65 6.60
C VAL A 12 8.18 -0.30 7.26
N ALA A 13 7.99 0.76 6.47
CA ALA A 13 7.63 2.08 6.99
C ALA A 13 6.27 2.05 7.71
N CYS A 14 5.29 1.33 7.17
CA CYS A 14 3.99 1.14 7.83
C CYS A 14 4.10 0.22 9.06
N GLY A 15 4.91 -0.84 8.99
CA GLY A 15 5.10 -1.78 10.10
C GLY A 15 5.79 -1.16 11.32
N LYS A 16 6.66 -0.15 11.13
CA LYS A 16 7.33 0.56 12.23
C LYS A 16 6.52 1.73 12.81
N HIS A 17 5.46 2.19 12.14
CA HIS A 17 4.68 3.37 12.56
C HIS A 17 3.32 3.05 13.20
N ILE A 18 3.03 1.78 13.43
CA ILE A 18 1.86 1.38 14.20
C ILE A 18 2.24 1.64 15.66
N ILE A 19 1.66 2.65 16.31
CA ILE A 19 1.20 2.55 17.70
C ILE A 19 0.29 3.74 18.04
N GLU A 20 0.52 4.99 17.61
CA GLU A 20 -0.35 6.12 18.07
C GLU A 20 -0.75 7.16 17.00
N ASP A 21 0.17 7.75 16.22
CA ASP A 21 -0.19 8.75 15.17
C ASP A 21 -0.83 8.16 13.90
N ALA A 22 -0.86 6.83 13.83
CA ALA A 22 -1.31 6.10 12.65
C ALA A 22 -2.82 6.21 12.44
N GLU A 23 -3.67 6.40 13.44
CA GLU A 23 -5.13 6.29 13.24
C GLU A 23 -5.69 7.27 12.20
N LYS A 24 -5.27 8.54 12.25
CA LYS A 24 -5.70 9.56 11.27
C LYS A 24 -5.17 9.26 9.86
N ARG A 25 -3.97 8.70 9.76
CA ARG A 25 -3.38 8.29 8.48
C ARG A 25 -4.01 6.99 8.00
N ASN A 26 -4.33 6.06 8.90
CA ASN A 26 -5.01 4.80 8.61
C ASN A 26 -6.41 5.07 8.07
N LYS A 27 -7.17 6.01 8.62
CA LYS A 27 -8.47 6.37 8.05
C LYS A 27 -8.34 6.87 6.60
N ARG A 28 -7.30 7.65 6.29
CA ARG A 28 -7.03 8.10 4.91
C ARG A 28 -6.59 6.96 4.01
N ILE A 29 -5.63 6.15 4.46
CA ILE A 29 -5.12 4.97 3.75
C ILE A 29 -6.25 3.97 3.51
N LEU A 30 -7.09 3.68 4.51
CA LEU A 30 -8.25 2.80 4.38
C LEU A 30 -9.27 3.35 3.38
N LYS A 31 -9.48 4.67 3.32
CA LYS A 31 -10.34 5.29 2.31
C LYS A 31 -9.77 5.14 0.90
N TYR A 32 -8.46 5.29 0.73
CA TYR A 32 -7.78 5.00 -0.55
C TYR A 32 -7.81 3.51 -0.88
N LYS A 33 -7.67 2.66 0.14
CA LYS A 33 -7.72 1.21 0.04
C LYS A 33 -9.08 0.76 -0.46
N ASP A 34 -10.16 1.20 0.17
CA ASP A 34 -11.53 0.86 -0.24
C ASP A 34 -11.83 1.31 -1.68
N ARG A 35 -11.40 2.53 -2.05
CA ARG A 35 -11.48 3.02 -3.43
C ARG A 35 -10.72 2.14 -4.41
N ASN A 36 -9.54 1.68 -4.03
CA ASN A 36 -8.66 0.91 -4.90
C ASN A 36 -8.94 -0.60 -4.86
N ASN A 37 -9.72 -1.10 -3.89
CA ASN A 37 -10.04 -2.52 -3.75
C ASN A 37 -10.80 -3.08 -4.96
N LYS A 38 -11.50 -2.20 -5.68
CA LYS A 38 -12.23 -2.53 -6.92
C LYS A 38 -11.34 -2.78 -8.12
N TYR A 39 -10.04 -2.52 -8.02
CA TYR A 39 -9.09 -2.70 -9.12
C TYR A 39 -8.46 -4.10 -9.09
N ASP A 40 -8.18 -4.63 -10.28
CA ASP A 40 -7.36 -5.83 -10.47
C ASP A 40 -5.90 -5.59 -10.11
N ASP A 41 -5.17 -6.68 -9.84
CA ASP A 41 -3.78 -6.66 -9.40
C ASP A 41 -2.88 -5.84 -10.33
N GLN A 42 -2.95 -6.07 -11.64
CA GLN A 42 -2.16 -5.31 -12.61
C GLN A 42 -2.43 -3.80 -12.53
N LYS A 43 -3.71 -3.43 -12.42
CA LYS A 43 -4.13 -2.03 -12.33
C LYS A 43 -3.74 -1.41 -10.99
N LEU A 44 -3.71 -2.19 -9.93
CA LEU A 44 -3.21 -1.81 -8.61
C LEU A 44 -1.70 -1.59 -8.61
N MET A 45 -0.94 -2.42 -9.33
CA MET A 45 0.50 -2.26 -9.50
C MET A 45 0.85 -1.03 -10.34
N GLU A 46 0.11 -0.79 -11.41
CA GLU A 46 0.25 0.42 -12.22
C GLU A 46 -0.04 1.66 -11.38
N LYS A 47 -1.16 1.66 -10.65
CA LYS A 47 -1.52 2.74 -9.75
C LYS A 47 -0.48 2.94 -8.65
N TYR A 48 0.05 1.88 -8.06
CA TYR A 48 1.15 1.96 -7.08
C TYR A 48 2.41 2.66 -7.63
N ARG A 49 2.74 2.44 -8.92
CA ARG A 49 3.89 3.08 -9.57
C ARG A 49 3.66 4.58 -9.78
N HIS A 50 2.43 4.98 -10.08
CA HIS A 50 2.06 6.38 -10.35
C HIS A 50 1.64 7.15 -9.09
N SER A 51 1.17 6.47 -8.06
CA SER A 51 0.76 7.07 -6.78
C SER A 51 1.96 7.39 -5.90
N SER A 52 1.79 8.37 -5.01
CA SER A 52 2.77 8.78 -4.00
C SER A 52 2.14 8.88 -2.61
N GLY A 53 2.96 8.79 -1.55
CA GLY A 53 2.51 8.99 -0.17
C GLY A 53 1.51 7.93 0.31
N GLU A 54 0.35 8.37 0.80
CA GLU A 54 -0.67 7.53 1.45
C GLU A 54 -1.43 6.63 0.48
N GLU A 55 -1.67 7.08 -0.75
CA GLU A 55 -2.32 6.25 -1.77
C GLU A 55 -1.41 5.09 -2.20
N LYS A 56 -0.10 5.35 -2.29
CA LYS A 56 0.91 4.32 -2.56
C LYS A 56 0.95 3.26 -1.45
N ILE A 57 0.79 3.67 -0.19
CA ILE A 57 0.66 2.76 0.94
C ILE A 57 -0.59 1.90 0.82
N ALA A 58 -1.74 2.50 0.50
CA ALA A 58 -2.99 1.77 0.34
C ALA A 58 -2.92 0.71 -0.76
N CYS A 59 -2.30 1.04 -1.90
CA CYS A 59 -2.05 0.07 -2.97
C CYS A 59 -1.11 -1.06 -2.52
N ALA A 60 -0.01 -0.74 -1.83
CA ALA A 60 0.91 -1.75 -1.30
C ALA A 60 0.22 -2.70 -0.31
N MET A 61 -0.67 -2.18 0.56
CA MET A 61 -1.42 -3.00 1.52
C MET A 61 -2.34 -3.99 0.82
N LEU A 62 -3.08 -3.55 -0.21
CA LEU A 62 -3.94 -4.44 -1.01
C LEU A 62 -3.14 -5.50 -1.74
N LEU A 63 -2.02 -5.12 -2.36
CA LEU A 63 -1.13 -6.07 -3.04
C LEU A 63 -0.58 -7.10 -2.05
N LYS A 64 -0.16 -6.66 -0.86
CA LYS A 64 0.29 -7.56 0.21
C LYS A 64 -0.81 -8.51 0.69
N GLU A 65 -2.03 -8.02 0.89
CA GLU A 65 -3.19 -8.86 1.25
C GLU A 65 -3.53 -9.89 0.18
N ARG A 66 -3.28 -9.56 -1.09
CA ARG A 66 -3.45 -10.49 -2.22
C ARG A 66 -2.25 -11.43 -2.41
N GLY A 67 -1.25 -11.40 -1.53
CA GLY A 67 -0.09 -12.31 -1.54
C GLY A 67 1.11 -11.81 -2.33
N TYR A 68 1.09 -10.58 -2.87
CA TYR A 68 2.24 -10.03 -3.56
C TYR A 68 3.26 -9.50 -2.55
N GLY A 69 4.53 -9.91 -2.71
CA GLY A 69 5.67 -9.44 -1.90
C GLY A 69 6.03 -10.33 -0.71
N ASN A 70 5.63 -11.60 -0.74
CA ASN A 70 6.00 -12.61 0.24
C ASN A 70 7.09 -13.58 -0.27
N ASP A 71 7.94 -13.12 -1.20
CA ASP A 71 9.09 -13.85 -1.75
C ASP A 71 10.39 -13.19 -1.26
#